data_AF-A0A6H1NEW5-F1
#
_entry.id   AF-A0A6H1NEW5-F1
#
_cell.length_a   1.000
_cell.length_b   1.000
_cell.length_c   1.000
_cell.angle_alpha   90.00
_cell.angle_beta   90.00
_cell.angle_gamma   90.00
#
_symmetry.space_group_name_H-M   'P 1'
#
loop_
_entity.id
_entity.type
_entity.pdbx_description
1 polymer ?
#
loop_
_entity_poly.entity_id
_entity_poly.type
_entity_poly.pdbx_seq_one_letter_code
_entity_poly.pdbx_strand_id
1 'polypeptide(L)'
;MCKDHGDASHPSPPTSPPTNAFVPVPDCWACAAVDAVAQAAWRREVGLTLRDWLSVTASGMRHRMQDHGLQPRAAVPGSTGAPPTLGPTPRQSED
;
A
#
# COMPACT_ATOMS: atom_id res chain seq x y z
N MET A 1 -6.07 12.95 -40.85
CA MET A 1 -4.78 13.11 -40.15
C MET A 1 -5.08 13.53 -38.71
N CYS A 2 -5.23 12.56 -37.81
CA CYS A 2 -5.48 12.83 -36.39
C CYS A 2 -4.14 12.86 -35.65
N LYS A 3 -4.02 13.86 -34.79
CA LYS A 3 -2.80 14.44 -34.22
C LYS A 3 -2.39 13.72 -32.94
N ASP A 4 -1.08 13.47 -32.83
CA ASP A 4 -0.28 13.07 -31.66
C ASP A 4 -1.03 12.60 -30.41
N HIS A 5 -0.87 11.31 -30.11
CA HIS A 5 -1.07 10.75 -28.77
C HIS A 5 0.02 11.29 -27.85
N GLY A 6 -0.26 12.42 -27.20
CA GLY A 6 0.54 12.95 -26.10
C GLY A 6 0.63 11.92 -24.98
N ASP A 7 1.82 11.37 -24.84
CA ASP A 7 2.32 10.51 -23.78
C ASP A 7 1.73 10.93 -22.43
N ALA A 8 0.79 10.12 -21.92
CA ALA A 8 0.31 10.26 -20.56
C ALA A 8 1.45 9.84 -19.65
N SER A 9 2.29 10.81 -19.26
CA SER A 9 3.29 10.69 -18.22
C SER A 9 2.60 10.17 -16.95
N HIS A 10 2.55 8.85 -16.80
CA HIS A 10 2.21 8.25 -15.53
C HIS A 10 3.30 8.68 -14.55
N PRO A 11 2.95 9.37 -13.44
CA PRO A 11 3.95 9.73 -12.44
C PRO A 11 4.60 8.45 -11.94
N SER A 12 5.93 8.40 -11.97
CA SER A 12 6.71 7.30 -11.39
C SER A 12 6.24 7.05 -9.96
N PRO A 13 6.02 5.79 -9.54
CA PRO A 13 5.62 5.50 -8.18
C PRO A 13 6.69 6.02 -7.21
N PRO A 14 6.29 6.52 -6.01
CA PRO A 14 7.23 6.94 -4.98
C PRO A 14 8.26 5.84 -4.67
N THR A 15 9.53 6.20 -4.51
CA THR A 15 10.61 5.24 -4.24
C THR A 15 10.43 4.48 -2.93
N SER A 16 9.75 5.08 -1.95
CA SER A 16 9.42 4.45 -0.67
C SER A 16 8.01 3.84 -0.72
N PRO A 17 7.83 2.58 -0.28
CA PRO A 17 6.52 1.99 -0.15
C PRO A 17 5.71 2.74 0.92
N PRO A 18 4.36 2.76 0.80
CA PRO A 18 3.51 3.50 1.73
C PRO A 18 3.52 2.86 3.12
N THR A 19 3.07 3.59 4.14
CA THR A 19 3.10 3.15 5.55
C THR A 19 2.34 1.83 5.80
N ASN A 20 1.34 1.53 4.98
CA ASN A 20 0.57 0.28 5.03
C ASN A 20 1.19 -0.86 4.20
N ALA A 21 2.46 -0.74 3.79
CA ALA A 21 3.17 -1.79 3.08
C ALA A 21 3.36 -3.03 3.97
N PHE A 22 3.44 -4.18 3.30
CA PHE A 22 3.71 -5.44 3.96
C PHE A 22 5.10 -5.43 4.59
N VAL A 23 5.22 -6.02 5.77
CA VAL A 23 6.50 -6.21 6.46
C VAL A 23 6.73 -7.72 6.59
N PRO A 24 7.79 -8.29 6.02
CA PRO A 24 8.07 -9.71 6.13
C PRO A 24 8.49 -10.09 7.56
N VAL A 25 8.22 -11.34 7.95
CA VAL A 25 8.82 -11.93 9.16
C VAL A 25 10.21 -12.44 8.79
N PRO A 26 11.25 -12.16 9.61
CA PRO A 26 12.59 -12.71 9.39
C PRO A 26 12.54 -14.24 9.26
N ASP A 27 13.39 -14.79 8.39
CA ASP A 27 13.54 -16.23 8.16
C ASP A 27 12.30 -16.98 7.63
N CYS A 28 11.21 -16.27 7.30
CA CYS A 28 10.07 -16.86 6.61
C CYS A 28 10.17 -16.66 5.09
N TRP A 29 10.42 -17.74 4.35
CA TRP A 29 10.56 -17.71 2.89
C TRP A 29 9.29 -17.20 2.18
N ALA A 30 8.11 -17.56 2.68
CA ALA A 30 6.85 -17.14 2.09
C ALA A 30 6.65 -15.62 2.25
N CYS A 31 7.00 -15.08 3.43
CA CYS A 31 7.02 -13.65 3.66
C CYS A 31 8.02 -12.94 2.74
N ALA A 32 9.22 -13.48 2.54
CA ALA A 32 10.22 -12.90 1.63
C ALA A 32 9.72 -12.89 0.17
N ALA A 33 9.09 -13.97 -0.29
CA ALA A 33 8.51 -14.05 -1.63
C ALA A 33 7.39 -13.01 -1.84
N VAL A 34 6.49 -12.87 -0.85
CA VAL A 34 5.41 -11.89 -0.90
C VAL A 34 5.94 -10.45 -0.90
N ASP A 35 6.95 -10.15 -0.09
CA ASP A 35 7.59 -8.84 -0.06
C ASP A 35 8.20 -8.48 -1.43
N ALA A 36 8.91 -9.40 -2.08
CA ALA A 36 9.48 -9.19 -3.41
C ALA A 36 8.38 -8.87 -4.46
N VAL A 37 7.28 -9.62 -4.46
CA VAL A 37 6.16 -9.40 -5.39
C VAL A 37 5.44 -8.08 -5.08
N ALA A 38 5.25 -7.74 -3.80
CA ALA A 38 4.66 -6.47 -3.41
C ALA A 38 5.54 -5.29 -3.89
N GLN A 39 6.85 -5.37 -3.73
CA GLN A 39 7.76 -4.33 -4.23
C GLN A 39 7.72 -4.21 -5.76
N ALA A 40 7.70 -5.32 -6.49
CA ALA A 40 7.56 -5.32 -7.95
C ALA A 40 6.23 -4.69 -8.41
N ALA A 41 5.12 -5.04 -7.75
CA ALA A 41 3.81 -4.48 -8.05
C ALA A 41 3.70 -2.99 -7.70
N TRP A 42 4.34 -2.55 -6.60
CA TRP A 42 4.43 -1.13 -6.23
C TRP A 42 5.19 -0.33 -7.28
N ARG A 43 6.31 -0.87 -7.78
CA ARG A 43 7.09 -0.29 -8.88
C ARG A 43 6.38 -0.36 -10.24
N ARG A 44 5.22 -1.00 -10.31
CA ARG A 44 4.46 -1.25 -11.55
C ARG A 44 5.31 -1.95 -12.61
N GLU A 45 6.08 -2.96 -12.18
CA GLU A 45 6.80 -3.83 -13.10
C GLU A 45 5.80 -4.52 -14.06
N VAL A 46 6.27 -4.84 -15.27
CA VAL A 46 5.45 -5.18 -16.44
C VAL A 46 4.30 -6.14 -16.09
N GLY A 47 3.07 -5.70 -16.34
CA GLY A 47 1.85 -6.49 -16.11
C GLY A 47 1.29 -6.44 -14.69
N LEU A 48 1.98 -5.79 -13.74
CA LEU A 48 1.51 -5.60 -12.37
C LEU A 48 0.86 -4.24 -12.16
N THR A 49 -0.25 -4.25 -11.43
CA THR A 49 -1.04 -3.06 -11.12
C THR A 49 -0.99 -2.74 -9.62
N LEU A 50 -1.44 -1.54 -9.26
CA LEU A 50 -1.65 -1.18 -7.85
C LEU A 50 -2.68 -2.09 -7.16
N ARG A 51 -3.63 -2.66 -7.93
CA ARG A 51 -4.58 -3.64 -7.40
C ARG A 51 -3.87 -4.93 -7.00
N ASP A 52 -2.91 -5.38 -7.81
CA ASP A 52 -2.09 -6.56 -7.51
C ASP A 52 -1.25 -6.31 -6.26
N TRP A 53 -0.68 -5.10 -6.11
CA TRP A 53 0.00 -4.71 -4.89
C TRP A 53 -0.90 -4.82 -3.64
N LEU A 54 -2.13 -4.30 -3.70
CA LEU A 54 -3.10 -4.39 -2.59
C LEU A 54 -3.44 -5.85 -2.27
N SER A 55 -3.69 -6.67 -3.28
CA SER A 55 -4.05 -8.08 -3.12
C SER A 55 -2.91 -8.90 -2.52
N VAL A 56 -1.67 -8.69 -2.96
CA VAL A 56 -0.48 -9.37 -2.44
C VAL A 56 -0.19 -8.91 -1.02
N THR A 57 -0.27 -7.61 -0.73
CA THR A 57 -0.08 -7.06 0.62
C THR A 57 -1.12 -7.62 1.60
N ALA A 58 -2.39 -7.67 1.22
CA ALA A 58 -3.46 -8.24 2.03
C ALA A 58 -3.26 -9.74 2.31
N SER A 59 -2.81 -10.49 1.30
CA SER A 59 -2.50 -11.91 1.43
C SER A 59 -1.30 -12.15 2.35
N GLY A 60 -0.23 -11.35 2.21
CA GLY A 60 0.92 -11.35 3.10
C GLY A 60 0.56 -11.05 4.55
N MET A 61 -0.25 -10.01 4.78
CA MET A 61 -0.73 -9.69 6.12
C MET A 61 -1.54 -10.83 6.73
N ARG A 62 -2.39 -11.50 5.94
CA ARG A 62 -3.14 -12.67 6.42
C ARG A 62 -2.22 -13.82 6.83
N HIS A 63 -1.26 -14.18 5.99
CA HIS A 63 -0.25 -15.19 6.28
C HIS A 63 0.52 -14.84 7.57
N ARG A 64 1.00 -13.60 7.68
CA ARG A 64 1.71 -13.11 8.86
C ARG A 64 0.88 -13.24 10.16
N MET A 65 -0.42 -12.94 10.09
CA MET A 65 -1.30 -13.09 11.24
C MET A 65 -1.56 -14.57 11.58
N GLN A 66 -1.79 -15.41 10.57
CA GLN A 66 -2.20 -16.81 10.77
C GLN A 66 -1.03 -17.71 11.16
N ASP A 67 0.12 -17.56 10.51
CA ASP A 67 1.26 -18.46 10.65
C ASP A 67 2.31 -17.96 11.65
N HIS A 68 2.33 -16.65 11.94
CA HIS A 68 3.28 -16.06 12.89
C HIS A 68 2.62 -15.36 14.08
N GLY A 69 1.29 -15.22 14.12
CA GLY A 69 0.58 -14.54 15.20
C GLY A 69 0.93 -13.05 15.34
N LEU A 70 1.54 -12.46 14.31
CA LEU A 70 1.98 -11.06 14.35
C LEU A 70 0.91 -10.17 13.72
N GLN A 71 0.46 -9.18 14.48
CA GLN A 71 -0.49 -8.20 13.99
C GLN A 71 0.12 -7.34 12.87
N PRO A 72 -0.73 -6.79 11.97
CA PRO A 72 -0.29 -5.80 11.00
C PRO A 72 0.33 -4.62 11.74
N ARG A 73 1.47 -4.14 11.24
CA ARG A 73 2.12 -2.96 11.84
C ARG A 73 1.19 -1.76 11.63
N ALA A 74 0.73 -1.15 12.72
CA ALA A 74 -0.09 0.04 12.65
C ALA A 74 0.72 1.16 11.97
N ALA A 75 0.07 1.90 11.06
CA ALA A 75 0.62 3.15 10.57
C ALA A 75 0.82 4.08 11.78
N VAL A 76 2.04 4.57 11.98
CA VAL A 76 2.31 5.52 13.07
C VAL A 76 1.49 6.79 12.76
N PRO A 77 0.51 7.16 13.62
CA PRO A 77 -0.26 8.37 13.40
C PRO A 77 0.69 9.56 13.63
N GLY A 78 1.07 10.24 12.56
CA GLY A 78 2.07 11.33 12.61
C GLY A 78 2.91 11.47 11.34
N SER A 79 2.93 10.46 10.46
CA SER A 79 3.43 10.59 9.08
C SER A 79 2.25 10.61 8.11
N THR A 80 1.47 11.67 8.19
CA THR A 80 0.15 11.76 7.58
C THR A 80 0.25 12.27 6.14
N GLY A 81 0.24 11.34 5.19
CA GLY A 81 -0.76 11.44 4.12
C GLY A 81 -2.12 11.09 4.74
N ALA A 82 -3.05 12.03 4.71
CA ALA A 82 -4.29 11.99 5.49
C ALA A 82 -5.15 10.74 5.24
N PRO A 83 -5.78 10.16 6.29
CA PRO A 83 -6.95 9.32 6.07
C PRO A 83 -8.10 10.19 5.52
N PRO A 84 -8.98 9.67 4.65
CA PRO A 84 -10.21 10.38 4.33
C PRO A 84 -11.08 10.46 5.59
N THR A 85 -11.10 11.63 6.21
CA THR A 85 -12.06 11.98 7.26
C THR A 85 -13.45 12.02 6.63
N LEU A 86 -14.22 10.95 6.77
CA LEU A 86 -15.69 11.02 6.68
C LEU A 86 -16.20 11.59 8.01
N GLY A 87 -16.11 12.90 8.18
CA GLY A 87 -16.72 13.58 9.31
C GLY A 87 -18.24 13.68 9.14
N PRO A 88 -19.00 13.67 10.24
CA PRO A 88 -20.03 14.67 10.43
C PRO A 88 -19.53 15.73 11.41
N THR A 89 -19.55 16.99 10.95
CA THR A 89 -19.22 18.21 11.69
C THR A 89 -19.89 18.24 13.08
N PRO A 90 -19.14 18.31 14.19
CA PRO A 90 -19.73 18.73 15.45
C PRO A 90 -20.02 20.23 15.37
N ARG A 91 -21.31 20.59 15.44
CA ARG A 91 -21.75 21.97 15.60
C ARG A 91 -21.31 22.43 16.99
N GLN A 92 -20.34 23.35 17.06
CA GLN A 92 -19.97 23.99 18.32
C GLN A 92 -21.16 24.80 18.84
N SER A 93 -21.56 24.50 20.09
CA SER A 93 -22.39 25.38 20.90
C SER A 93 -21.46 26.35 21.60
N GLU A 94 -21.53 27.62 21.23
CA GLU A 94 -21.04 28.74 22.04
C GLU A 94 -22.25 29.36 22.76
N ASP A 95 -22.09 29.52 24.08
CA ASP A 95 -22.94 30.15 25.11
C ASP A 95 -24.27 29.47 25.50
#